data_AF-A0A1Z9X3V8-F1
#
_entry.id   AF-A0A1Z9X3V8-F1
#
_cell.length_a   1.000
_cell.length_b   1.000
_cell.length_c   1.000
_cell.angle_alpha   90.00
_cell.angle_beta   90.00
_cell.angle_gamma   90.00
#
_symmetry.space_group_name_H-M   'P 1'
#
loop_
_entity.id
_entity.type
_entity.pdbx_description
1 polymer ?
#
loop_
_entity_poly.entity_id
_entity_poly.type
_entity_poly.pdbx_seq_one_letter_code
_entity_poly.pdbx_strand_id
1 'polypeptide(L)'
;MMASCFCAANTLANPLSLTLVHDTSYVASGGLEERTTINRTLGIVAYEYRINDSTLIFADAQVLRGNNGSDSVGDLQAFSNIDEAELTKIYEVWVEKLFYEENLRFKIGQVDANNEFAYAEHAGEFIHSSMGF
;
A
#
# COMPACT_ATOMS: atom_id res chain seq x y z
N MET A 1 -32.47 43.36 -5.56
CA MET A 1 -32.56 41.92 -5.20
C MET A 1 -31.18 41.32 -5.48
N MET A 2 -30.37 41.16 -4.45
CA MET A 2 -28.96 40.78 -4.57
C MET A 2 -28.90 39.27 -4.31
N ALA A 3 -28.67 38.48 -5.36
CA ALA A 3 -28.48 37.04 -5.23
C ALA A 3 -27.07 36.81 -4.67
N SER A 4 -26.97 36.50 -3.38
CA SER A 4 -25.74 36.01 -2.77
C SER A 4 -25.45 34.62 -3.34
N CYS A 5 -24.44 34.52 -4.20
CA CYS A 5 -23.91 33.25 -4.65
C CYS A 5 -23.16 32.62 -3.47
N PHE A 6 -23.78 31.64 -2.80
CA PHE A 6 -23.10 30.77 -1.86
C PHE A 6 -22.22 29.81 -2.67
N CYS A 7 -20.94 30.15 -2.82
CA CYS A 7 -19.95 29.19 -3.29
C CYS A 7 -19.68 28.23 -2.14
N ALA A 8 -20.14 26.97 -2.28
CA ALA A 8 -19.78 25.92 -1.33
C ALA A 8 -18.26 25.75 -1.39
N ALA A 9 -17.56 26.16 -0.34
CA ALA A 9 -16.17 25.80 -0.17
C ALA A 9 -16.12 24.28 0.00
N ASN A 10 -15.78 23.55 -1.07
CA ASN A 10 -15.36 22.16 -0.96
C ASN A 10 -14.06 22.18 -0.15
N THR A 11 -14.16 22.04 1.17
CA THR A 11 -13.02 21.70 2.00
C THR A 11 -12.59 20.30 1.58
N LEU A 12 -11.56 20.22 0.74
CA LEU A 12 -10.87 18.98 0.43
C LEU A 12 -10.34 18.43 1.76
N ALA A 13 -11.03 17.42 2.32
CA ALA A 13 -10.55 16.74 3.50
C ALA A 13 -9.34 15.91 3.09
N ASN A 14 -8.18 16.22 3.68
CA ASN A 14 -6.95 15.47 3.50
C ASN A 14 -7.04 14.17 4.33
N PRO A 15 -7.13 12.98 3.71
CA PRO A 15 -7.34 11.76 4.47
C PRO A 15 -6.07 11.33 5.20
N LEU A 16 -6.26 10.93 6.46
CA LEU A 16 -5.30 10.15 7.24
C LEU A 16 -5.88 8.74 7.37
N SER A 17 -5.10 7.74 7.00
CA SER A 17 -5.50 6.33 7.08
C SER A 17 -4.56 5.54 7.97
N LEU A 18 -5.13 4.53 8.64
CA LEU A 18 -4.41 3.52 9.39
C LEU A 18 -4.90 2.16 8.90
N THR A 19 -3.98 1.36 8.37
CA THR A 19 -4.25 -0.01 7.93
C THR A 19 -3.45 -0.98 8.78
N LEU A 20 -4.09 -2.07 9.20
CA LEU A 20 -3.46 -3.16 9.92
C LEU A 20 -3.82 -4.48 9.23
N VAL A 21 -2.80 -5.23 8.81
CA VAL A 21 -2.94 -6.56 8.24
C VAL A 21 -2.22 -7.55 9.13
N HIS A 22 -2.93 -8.57 9.60
CA HIS A 22 -2.35 -9.69 10.35
C HIS A 22 -2.58 -10.98 9.57
N ASP A 23 -1.52 -11.76 9.38
CA ASP A 23 -1.53 -13.02 8.67
C ASP A 23 -0.92 -14.13 9.54
N THR A 24 -1.66 -15.21 9.70
CA THR A 24 -1.25 -16.44 10.37
C THR A 24 -1.35 -17.60 9.40
N SER A 25 -0.23 -18.25 9.16
CA SER A 25 -0.11 -19.40 8.26
C SER A 25 0.52 -20.59 8.97
N TYR A 26 0.16 -21.81 8.56
CA TYR A 26 0.71 -23.06 9.10
C TYR A 26 1.21 -23.96 7.98
N VAL A 27 2.49 -24.32 8.01
CA VAL A 27 3.08 -25.27 7.07
C VAL A 27 2.76 -26.68 7.55
N ALA A 28 1.72 -27.30 6.99
CA ALA A 28 1.28 -28.63 7.42
C ALA A 28 2.27 -29.75 7.06
N SER A 29 2.91 -29.65 5.89
CA SER A 29 3.88 -30.63 5.35
C SER A 29 4.67 -30.03 4.18
N GLY A 30 5.88 -30.52 3.91
CA GLY A 30 6.75 -29.99 2.87
C GLY A 30 7.45 -28.68 3.27
N GLY A 31 8.04 -27.99 2.29
CA GLY A 31 8.86 -26.79 2.56
C GLY A 31 10.24 -27.13 3.13
N LEU A 32 10.95 -26.12 3.64
CA LEU A 32 12.23 -26.27 4.34
C LEU A 32 12.02 -26.60 5.82
N GLU A 33 10.94 -26.07 6.41
CA GLU A 33 10.54 -26.28 7.79
C GLU A 33 9.11 -26.83 7.86
N GLU A 34 8.96 -28.08 8.32
CA GLU A 34 7.64 -28.69 8.46
C GLU A 34 6.99 -28.35 9.81
N ARG A 35 5.66 -28.32 9.83
CA ARG A 35 4.83 -28.17 11.04
C ARG A 35 5.11 -26.87 11.80
N THR A 36 5.51 -25.82 11.09
CA THR A 36 5.80 -24.50 11.64
C THR A 36 4.63 -23.54 11.44
N THR A 37 4.49 -22.59 12.37
CA THR A 37 3.49 -21.52 12.28
C THR A 37 4.22 -20.21 12.00
N ILE A 38 3.75 -19.51 10.98
CA ILE A 38 4.27 -18.22 10.53
C ILE A 38 3.24 -17.17 10.94
N ASN A 39 3.68 -16.15 11.69
CA ASN A 39 2.83 -15.03 12.08
C ASN A 39 3.51 -13.72 11.72
N ARG A 40 2.77 -12.81 11.10
CA ARG A 40 3.29 -11.50 10.72
C ARG A 40 2.19 -10.44 10.74
N THR A 41 2.61 -9.20 10.98
CA THR A 41 1.71 -8.06 11.07
C THR A 41 2.32 -6.86 10.39
N LEU A 42 1.60 -6.29 9.42
CA LEU A 42 1.92 -5.04 8.74
C LEU A 42 0.99 -3.94 9.24
N GLY A 43 1.58 -2.85 9.74
CA GLY A 43 0.88 -1.60 10.03
C GLY A 43 1.31 -0.51 9.06
N ILE A 44 0.36 0.23 8.52
CA ILE A 44 0.59 1.34 7.58
C ILE A 44 -0.16 2.57 8.10
N VAL A 45 0.54 3.70 8.18
CA VAL A 45 -0.09 5.01 8.36
C VAL A 45 0.20 5.84 7.12
N ALA A 46 -0.85 6.30 6.43
CA ALA A 46 -0.71 7.08 5.21
C ALA A 46 -1.46 8.40 5.31
N TYR A 47 -0.89 9.44 4.69
CA TYR A 47 -1.46 10.78 4.64
C TYR A 47 -1.44 11.31 3.21
N GLU A 48 -2.57 11.84 2.79
CA GLU A 48 -2.74 12.51 1.51
C GLU A 48 -3.01 13.99 1.74
N TYR A 49 -2.24 14.85 1.06
CA TYR A 49 -2.42 16.29 1.08
C TYR A 49 -2.73 16.81 -0.32
N ARG A 50 -3.97 17.19 -0.54
CA ARG A 50 -4.43 17.76 -1.81
C ARG A 50 -4.21 19.27 -1.78
N ILE A 51 -3.32 19.76 -2.64
CA ILE A 51 -3.03 21.20 -2.78
C ILE A 51 -4.15 21.88 -3.57
N ASN A 52 -4.61 21.22 -4.63
CA ASN A 52 -5.70 21.62 -5.50
C ASN A 52 -6.20 20.38 -6.25
N ASP A 53 -7.23 20.52 -7.07
CA ASP A 53 -7.88 19.39 -7.77
C ASP A 53 -6.91 18.55 -8.62
N SER A 54 -5.81 19.14 -9.08
CA SER A 54 -4.82 18.49 -9.96
C SER A 54 -3.50 18.13 -9.29
N THR A 55 -3.30 18.42 -7.99
CA THR A 55 -2.00 18.21 -7.31
C THR A 55 -2.17 17.57 -5.95
N LEU A 56 -1.50 16.43 -5.76
CA LEU A 56 -1.54 15.60 -4.56
C LEU A 56 -0.12 15.33 -4.05
N ILE A 57 0.06 15.41 -2.73
CA ILE A 57 1.23 14.85 -2.03
C ILE A 57 0.75 13.63 -1.25
N PHE A 58 1.51 12.56 -1.30
CA PHE A 58 1.28 11.34 -0.53
C PHE A 58 2.53 10.98 0.26
N ALA A 59 2.33 10.48 1.47
CA ALA A 59 3.37 9.84 2.24
C ALA A 59 2.78 8.74 3.13
N ASP A 60 3.51 7.63 3.27
CA ASP A 60 3.18 6.60 4.23
C ASP A 60 4.41 6.07 4.98
N ALA A 61 4.14 5.56 6.18
CA ALA A 61 5.11 4.88 7.01
C ALA A 61 4.59 3.49 7.38
N GLN A 62 5.48 2.50 7.31
CA GLN A 62 5.13 1.11 7.51
C GLN A 62 5.96 0.48 8.62
N VAL A 63 5.33 -0.47 9.32
CA VAL A 63 5.95 -1.33 10.33
C VAL A 63 5.54 -2.77 10.03
N LEU A 64 6.51 -3.64 9.73
CA LEU A 64 6.30 -5.08 9.61
C LEU A 64 7.01 -5.81 10.74
N ARG A 65 6.31 -6.70 11.44
CA ARG A 65 6.88 -7.58 12.47
C ARG A 65 6.44 -9.02 12.24
N GLY A 66 7.31 -9.95 12.59
CA GLY A 66 7.02 -11.39 12.52
C GLY A 66 7.88 -12.14 11.51
N ASN A 67 7.46 -13.36 11.20
CA ASN A 67 8.22 -14.31 10.38
C ASN A 67 7.96 -14.11 8.89
N ASN A 68 9.00 -14.22 8.07
CA ASN A 68 8.87 -14.32 6.62
C ASN A 68 8.56 -15.78 6.25
N GLY A 69 7.43 -16.01 5.56
CA GLY A 69 7.00 -17.36 5.20
C GLY A 69 7.92 -18.04 4.19
N SER A 70 8.53 -17.26 3.30
CA SER A 70 9.46 -17.76 2.28
C SER A 70 10.70 -18.42 2.90
N ASP A 71 11.13 -18.01 4.09
CA ASP A 71 12.26 -18.63 4.80
C ASP A 71 11.92 -20.06 5.25
N SER A 72 10.66 -20.34 5.60
CA SER A 72 10.21 -21.67 6.03
C SER A 72 9.83 -22.57 4.85
N VAL A 73 9.40 -22.03 3.71
CA VAL A 73 8.96 -22.86 2.56
C VAL A 73 9.99 -22.97 1.44
N GLY A 74 10.94 -22.04 1.33
CA GLY A 74 11.98 -22.03 0.29
C GLY A 74 11.43 -21.79 -1.11
N ASP A 75 10.42 -20.94 -1.25
CA ASP A 75 9.77 -20.65 -2.51
C ASP A 75 10.56 -19.66 -3.39
N LEU A 76 10.35 -19.76 -4.70
CA LEU A 76 10.87 -18.77 -5.65
C LEU A 76 9.90 -17.58 -5.81
N GLN A 77 8.61 -17.86 -5.65
CA GLN A 77 7.53 -16.90 -5.67
C GLN A 77 7.16 -16.61 -4.23
N ALA A 78 7.19 -15.35 -3.79
CA ALA A 78 7.01 -14.95 -2.39
C ALA A 78 5.79 -15.61 -1.73
N PHE A 79 5.90 -15.99 -0.47
CA PHE A 79 4.82 -16.73 0.19
C PHE A 79 3.57 -15.88 0.43
N SER A 80 3.76 -14.61 0.83
CA SER A 80 2.72 -13.63 1.13
C SER A 80 3.05 -12.27 0.52
N ASN A 81 2.04 -11.48 0.15
CA ASN A 81 2.24 -10.10 -0.33
C ASN A 81 2.81 -9.16 0.73
N ILE A 82 2.70 -9.51 2.02
CA ILE A 82 3.29 -8.74 3.11
C ILE A 82 4.56 -9.37 3.68
N ASP A 83 5.08 -10.43 3.03
CA ASP A 83 6.34 -11.03 3.44
C ASP A 83 7.52 -10.16 3.03
N GLU A 84 8.21 -9.63 4.05
CA GLU A 84 9.48 -8.95 3.91
C GLU A 84 10.26 -9.14 5.23
N ALA A 85 11.55 -8.81 5.23
CA ALA A 85 12.28 -8.65 6.48
C ALA A 85 11.60 -7.58 7.36
N GLU A 86 11.70 -7.72 8.68
CA GLU A 86 11.12 -6.74 9.60
C GLU A 86 11.55 -5.32 9.25
N LEU A 87 10.58 -4.41 9.14
CA LEU A 87 10.84 -3.06 8.67
C LEU A 87 10.16 -2.02 9.56
N THR A 88 10.78 -0.84 9.61
CA THR A 88 10.18 0.40 10.11
C THR A 88 10.76 1.51 9.27
N LYS A 89 10.01 1.93 8.25
CA LYS A 89 10.49 2.90 7.27
C LYS A 89 9.36 3.78 6.77
N ILE A 90 9.73 4.95 6.29
CA ILE A 90 8.89 5.71 5.38
C ILE A 90 8.94 4.95 4.04
N TYR A 91 7.79 4.47 3.58
CA TYR A 91 7.73 3.51 2.46
C TYR A 91 7.51 4.21 1.13
N GLU A 92 6.53 5.11 1.03
CA GLU A 92 6.40 6.03 -0.10
C GLU A 92 6.41 7.49 0.36
N VAL A 93 6.98 8.35 -0.49
CA VAL A 93 6.81 9.81 -0.42
C VAL A 93 6.88 10.32 -1.84
N TRP A 94 5.79 10.88 -2.34
CA TRP A 94 5.74 11.41 -3.70
C TRP A 94 4.78 12.58 -3.84
N VAL A 95 4.98 13.32 -4.93
CA VAL A 95 4.06 14.35 -5.41
C VAL A 95 3.59 13.99 -6.81
N GLU A 96 2.30 14.18 -7.05
CA GLU A 96 1.63 13.93 -8.32
C GLU A 96 0.98 15.20 -8.85
N LYS A 97 1.08 15.38 -10.18
CA LYS A 97 0.42 16.45 -10.93
C LYS A 97 -0.29 15.88 -12.17
N LEU A 98 -1.57 16.23 -12.30
CA LEU A 98 -2.37 15.98 -13.50
C LEU A 98 -2.36 17.21 -14.43
N PHE A 99 -2.27 16.97 -15.72
CA PHE A 99 -2.27 17.97 -16.80
C PHE A 99 -3.30 17.60 -17.88
N TYR A 100 -3.71 18.58 -18.68
CA TYR A 100 -4.59 18.40 -19.85
C TYR A 100 -5.89 17.64 -19.54
N GLU A 101 -6.65 18.09 -18.54
CA GLU A 101 -7.87 17.39 -18.10
C GLU A 101 -7.59 15.92 -17.75
N GLU A 102 -6.50 15.69 -17.00
CA GLU A 102 -6.09 14.38 -16.46
C GLU A 102 -5.51 13.38 -17.49
N ASN A 103 -5.37 13.77 -18.75
CA ASN A 103 -4.78 12.90 -19.79
C ASN A 103 -3.27 12.67 -19.63
N LEU A 104 -2.59 13.46 -18.81
CA LEU A 104 -1.16 13.31 -18.55
C LEU A 104 -0.87 13.46 -17.06
N ARG A 105 -0.24 12.43 -16.49
CA ARG A 105 0.11 12.36 -15.06
C ARG A 105 1.62 12.32 -14.90
N PHE A 106 2.15 13.19 -14.06
CA PHE A 106 3.53 13.13 -13.59
C PHE A 106 3.54 12.84 -12.10
N LYS A 107 4.31 11.82 -11.69
CA LYS A 107 4.56 11.47 -10.30
C LYS A 107 6.07 11.41 -10.07
N ILE A 108 6.54 12.04 -9.00
CA ILE A 108 7.96 12.07 -8.65
C ILE A 108 8.13 11.85 -7.14
N GLY A 109 9.05 10.97 -6.78
CA GLY A 109 9.36 10.62 -5.40
C GLY A 109 9.81 9.17 -5.25
N GLN A 110 9.79 8.70 -4.01
CA GLN A 110 9.88 7.27 -3.69
C GLN A 110 8.46 6.69 -3.84
N VAL A 111 8.29 5.83 -4.84
CA VAL A 111 7.00 5.29 -5.26
C VAL A 111 7.10 3.77 -5.30
N ASP A 112 6.06 3.09 -4.83
CA ASP A 112 5.92 1.66 -5.07
C ASP A 112 5.57 1.41 -6.55
N ALA A 113 6.46 0.74 -7.27
CA ALA A 113 6.26 0.42 -8.68
C ALA A 113 5.05 -0.52 -8.90
N ASN A 114 4.70 -1.34 -7.90
CA ASN A 114 3.56 -2.25 -7.99
C ASN A 114 2.25 -1.48 -8.12
N ASN A 115 2.08 -0.43 -7.30
CA ASN A 115 0.91 0.45 -7.31
C ASN A 115 0.69 1.17 -8.66
N GLU A 116 1.74 1.32 -9.48
CA GLU A 116 1.68 2.04 -10.75
C GLU A 116 1.60 1.12 -11.98
N PHE A 117 2.28 -0.02 -11.96
CA PHE A 117 2.53 -0.82 -13.17
C PHE A 117 2.18 -2.31 -13.05
N ALA A 118 2.02 -2.82 -11.83
CA ALA A 118 1.73 -4.24 -11.58
C ALA A 118 0.44 -4.46 -10.78
N TYR A 119 -0.39 -3.43 -10.68
CA TYR A 119 -1.65 -3.46 -9.96
C TYR A 119 -2.68 -4.35 -10.64
N ALA A 120 -3.26 -5.27 -9.87
CA ALA A 120 -4.39 -6.08 -10.29
C ALA A 120 -5.63 -5.73 -9.43
N GLU A 121 -6.67 -5.17 -10.08
CA GLU A 121 -7.85 -4.58 -9.41
C GLU A 121 -8.52 -5.51 -8.39
N HIS A 122 -8.47 -6.81 -8.60
CA HIS A 122 -9.11 -7.80 -7.73
C HIS A 122 -8.11 -8.62 -6.90
N ALA A 123 -6.82 -8.32 -6.97
CA ALA A 123 -5.77 -9.07 -6.27
C ALA A 123 -5.62 -8.66 -4.80
N GLY A 124 -5.96 -7.42 -4.45
CA GLY A 124 -5.74 -6.86 -3.10
C GLY A 124 -6.48 -7.58 -1.96
N GLU A 125 -7.48 -8.39 -2.28
CA GLU A 125 -8.18 -9.22 -1.28
C GLU A 125 -7.44 -10.53 -0.95
N PHE A 126 -6.41 -10.88 -1.73
CA PHE A 126 -5.64 -12.10 -1.55
C PHE A 126 -4.30 -11.79 -0.88
N ILE A 127 -4.02 -12.53 0.19
CA ILE A 127 -2.73 -12.44 0.89
C ILE A 127 -1.61 -13.23 0.19
N HIS A 128 -1.98 -14.21 -0.65
CA HIS A 128 -1.03 -15.05 -1.38
C HIS A 128 -0.47 -14.32 -2.60
N SER A 129 0.85 -14.27 -2.75
CA SER A 129 1.50 -13.35 -3.71
C SER A 129 1.18 -13.59 -5.18
N SER A 130 0.74 -14.81 -5.51
CA SER A 130 0.43 -15.20 -6.89
C SER A 130 -0.71 -14.44 -7.54
N MET A 131 -1.52 -13.74 -6.75
CA MET A 131 -2.66 -12.99 -7.27
C MET A 131 -2.25 -11.63 -7.84
N GLY A 132 -1.03 -11.16 -7.57
CA GLY A 132 -0.57 -9.80 -7.87
C GLY A 132 -0.40 -8.99 -6.59
N PHE A 133 0.31 -7.87 -6.70
CA PHE A 133 0.56 -6.92 -5.61
C PHE A 133 -0.42 -5.74 -5.68
#